data_AF-A0A4Q4CXU7-F1
#
_entry.id   AF-A0A4Q4CXU7-F1
#
_cell.length_a   1.000
_cell.length_b   1.000
_cell.length_c   1.000
_cell.angle_alpha   90.00
_cell.angle_beta   90.00
_cell.angle_gamma   90.00
#
_symmetry.space_group_name_H-M   'P 1'
#
loop_
_entity.id
_entity.type
_entity.pdbx_description
1 polymer ?
#
loop_
_entity_poly.entity_id
_entity_poly.type
_entity_poly.pdbx_seq_one_letter_code
_entity_poly.pdbx_strand_id
1 'polypeptide(L)'
;PDQMWVAWTNKKADTDAGPYLADKYWAKQRIHQFHNGTDETYGGHTINIDRNFMEVGNGWQFTADPKACGNVTMTYKTYPLLAKGSTAPQVRALQCALKQLGYKKDVTSEVGTGTINAVNAYRKKKGWSQTGKTTPGFWTALLAEGSTPYVLKYGATGERVWRLQRSLRAAGCAPIATGVFDHATERCVSQYRKSARQTGYITVTSDVWAKLRAAHRLS
;
A
#
# COMPACT_ATOMS: atom_id res chain seq x y z
N PRO A 1 -23.01 -24.40 4.07
CA PRO A 1 -21.61 -24.13 3.62
C PRO A 1 -21.45 -22.61 3.42
N ASP A 2 -20.25 -22.05 3.53
CA ASP A 2 -20.05 -20.61 3.27
C ASP A 2 -19.89 -20.30 1.78
N GLN A 3 -19.44 -21.30 1.01
CA GLN A 3 -19.23 -21.24 -0.44
C GLN A 3 -19.82 -22.48 -1.10
N MET A 4 -20.34 -22.32 -2.32
CA MET A 4 -20.74 -23.44 -3.17
C MET A 4 -19.79 -23.56 -4.35
N TRP A 5 -19.25 -24.76 -4.54
CA TRP A 5 -18.48 -25.11 -5.70
C TRP A 5 -19.33 -25.92 -6.66
N VAL A 6 -19.33 -25.53 -7.93
CA VAL A 6 -20.02 -26.22 -9.02
C VAL A 6 -18.99 -26.57 -10.09
N ALA A 7 -18.90 -27.85 -10.45
CA ALA A 7 -18.12 -28.30 -11.59
C ALA A 7 -19.03 -28.44 -12.81
N TRP A 8 -18.95 -27.48 -13.73
CA TRP A 8 -19.72 -27.50 -14.98
C TRP A 8 -18.82 -27.01 -16.12
N THR A 9 -18.29 -27.94 -16.91
CA THR A 9 -17.29 -27.64 -17.94
C THR A 9 -17.90 -26.99 -19.19
N ASN A 10 -18.59 -25.86 -19.03
CA ASN A 10 -19.26 -25.11 -20.09
C ASN A 10 -18.34 -24.11 -20.81
N LYS A 11 -17.08 -24.01 -20.36
CA LYS A 11 -16.05 -23.08 -20.86
C LYS A 11 -16.40 -21.59 -20.71
N LYS A 12 -17.37 -21.23 -19.87
CA LYS A 12 -17.75 -19.85 -19.56
C LYS A 12 -17.22 -19.44 -18.19
N ALA A 13 -16.47 -18.34 -18.17
CA ALA A 13 -15.86 -17.80 -16.95
C ALA A 13 -16.85 -16.88 -16.21
N ASP A 14 -17.87 -17.47 -15.60
CA ASP A 14 -18.89 -16.81 -14.77
C ASP A 14 -19.24 -17.69 -13.56
N THR A 15 -20.13 -17.21 -12.68
CA THR A 15 -20.64 -17.98 -11.53
C THR A 15 -22.03 -18.58 -11.79
N ASP A 16 -22.53 -18.49 -13.02
CA ASP A 16 -23.81 -19.05 -13.41
C ASP A 16 -23.70 -20.59 -13.46
N ALA A 17 -24.42 -21.27 -12.56
CA ALA A 17 -24.48 -22.73 -12.58
C ALA A 17 -25.63 -23.29 -13.41
N GLY A 18 -26.32 -22.44 -14.18
CA GLY A 18 -27.46 -22.81 -15.00
C GLY A 18 -28.51 -23.60 -14.21
N PRO A 19 -28.95 -24.78 -14.69
CA PRO A 19 -30.01 -25.54 -14.05
C PRO A 19 -29.58 -26.25 -12.75
N TYR A 20 -28.28 -26.29 -12.44
CA TYR A 20 -27.74 -27.13 -11.37
C TYR A 20 -27.74 -26.44 -10.00
N LEU A 21 -27.72 -25.10 -9.97
CA LEU A 21 -27.79 -24.33 -8.74
C LEU A 21 -28.49 -22.99 -9.01
N ALA A 22 -29.76 -22.91 -8.62
CA ALA A 22 -30.56 -21.70 -8.78
C ALA A 22 -30.18 -20.64 -7.74
N ASP A 23 -30.06 -19.39 -8.20
CA ASP A 23 -29.70 -18.23 -7.37
C ASP A 23 -30.62 -18.05 -6.17
N LYS A 24 -31.91 -18.37 -6.32
CA LYS A 24 -32.92 -18.26 -5.26
C LYS A 24 -32.60 -19.11 -4.02
N TYR A 25 -31.88 -20.21 -4.21
CA TYR A 25 -31.47 -21.08 -3.10
C TYR A 25 -30.05 -20.80 -2.66
N TRP A 26 -29.22 -20.20 -3.53
CA TRP A 26 -27.83 -19.93 -3.22
C TRP A 26 -27.24 -18.71 -3.95
N ALA A 27 -27.52 -17.51 -3.43
CA ALA A 27 -26.97 -16.25 -3.94
C ALA A 27 -25.65 -15.80 -3.28
N LYS A 28 -25.02 -16.66 -2.46
CA LYS A 28 -23.77 -16.35 -1.74
C LYS A 28 -22.55 -16.63 -2.64
N GLN A 29 -21.36 -16.66 -2.03
CA GLN A 29 -20.08 -16.90 -2.73
C GLN A 29 -20.11 -18.23 -3.48
N ARG A 30 -19.80 -18.17 -4.79
CA ARG A 30 -19.79 -19.32 -5.70
C ARG A 30 -18.43 -19.45 -6.39
N ILE A 31 -18.06 -20.69 -6.63
CA ILE A 31 -16.89 -21.08 -7.43
C ILE A 31 -17.40 -22.00 -8.52
N HIS A 32 -17.07 -21.68 -9.76
CA HIS A 32 -17.46 -22.45 -10.93
C HIS A 32 -16.20 -23.00 -11.61
N GLN A 33 -16.01 -24.32 -11.57
CA GLN A 33 -15.00 -24.98 -12.40
C GLN A 33 -15.56 -25.10 -13.82
N PHE A 34 -15.07 -24.26 -14.73
CA PHE A 34 -15.65 -24.08 -16.06
C PHE A 34 -14.82 -24.73 -17.18
N HIS A 35 -13.55 -25.05 -16.93
CA HIS A 35 -12.68 -25.70 -17.91
C HIS A 35 -11.69 -26.65 -17.25
N ASN A 36 -11.90 -27.95 -17.45
CA ASN A 36 -11.02 -28.97 -16.88
C ASN A 36 -9.83 -29.26 -17.80
N GLY A 37 -8.75 -29.75 -17.20
CA GLY A 37 -7.59 -30.28 -17.94
C GLY A 37 -6.87 -29.25 -18.81
N THR A 38 -6.67 -28.04 -18.31
CA THR A 38 -5.98 -26.98 -19.06
C THR A 38 -4.51 -26.88 -18.65
N ASP A 39 -3.61 -26.92 -19.62
CA ASP A 39 -2.18 -26.69 -19.35
C ASP A 39 -1.90 -25.19 -19.25
N GLU A 40 -1.33 -24.75 -18.12
CA GLU A 40 -0.81 -23.41 -17.94
C GLU A 40 0.71 -23.44 -17.83
N THR A 41 1.38 -22.51 -18.52
CA THR A 41 2.84 -22.36 -18.45
C THR A 41 3.20 -21.02 -17.82
N TYR A 42 3.94 -21.04 -16.72
CA TYR A 42 4.47 -19.85 -16.06
C TYR A 42 5.95 -20.04 -15.73
N GLY A 43 6.80 -19.10 -16.17
CA GLY A 43 8.24 -19.16 -15.92
C GLY A 43 8.94 -20.40 -16.51
N GLY A 44 8.40 -20.98 -17.59
CA GLY A 44 8.97 -22.17 -18.26
C GLY A 44 8.53 -23.51 -17.68
N HIS A 45 7.67 -23.52 -16.66
CA HIS A 45 7.10 -24.74 -16.10
C HIS A 45 5.62 -24.86 -16.48
N THR A 46 5.22 -26.04 -16.96
CA THR A 46 3.84 -26.36 -17.34
C THR A 46 3.18 -27.22 -16.27
N ILE A 47 1.97 -26.85 -15.88
CA ILE A 47 1.14 -27.61 -14.95
C ILE A 47 -0.27 -27.72 -15.55
N ASN A 48 -0.84 -28.93 -15.49
CA ASN A 48 -2.24 -29.14 -15.83
C ASN A 48 -3.11 -28.71 -14.64
N ILE A 49 -4.05 -27.80 -14.88
CA ILE A 49 -4.97 -27.28 -13.87
C ILE A 49 -6.41 -27.33 -14.38
N ASP A 50 -7.36 -27.32 -13.45
CA ASP A 50 -8.75 -27.03 -13.77
C ASP A 50 -9.03 -25.54 -13.53
N ARG A 51 -9.44 -24.83 -14.57
CA ARG A 51 -9.77 -23.40 -14.47
C ARG A 51 -11.09 -23.23 -13.74
N ASN A 52 -11.05 -22.39 -12.72
CA ASN A 52 -12.19 -22.00 -11.92
C ASN A 52 -12.43 -20.49 -12.07
N PHE A 53 -13.70 -20.08 -12.05
CA PHE A 53 -14.12 -18.70 -11.93
C PHE A 53 -14.82 -18.50 -10.59
N MET A 54 -14.41 -17.47 -9.86
CA MET A 54 -15.02 -17.07 -8.59
C MET A 54 -15.34 -15.58 -8.68
N GLU A 55 -16.58 -15.21 -8.42
CA GLU A 55 -16.95 -13.82 -8.26
C GLU A 55 -16.64 -13.37 -6.84
N VAL A 56 -15.56 -12.62 -6.67
CA VAL A 56 -15.09 -12.11 -5.37
C VAL A 56 -15.64 -10.72 -5.03
N GLY A 57 -16.67 -10.26 -5.75
CA GLY A 57 -17.28 -8.93 -5.63
C GLY A 57 -16.90 -7.96 -6.76
N ASN A 58 -17.20 -6.68 -6.58
CA ASN A 58 -17.14 -5.61 -7.61
C ASN A 58 -15.73 -5.21 -8.09
N GLY A 59 -14.74 -6.10 -8.06
CA GLY A 59 -13.34 -5.77 -8.35
C GLY A 59 -12.73 -4.80 -7.33
N TRP A 60 -11.69 -4.06 -7.73
CA TRP A 60 -11.02 -3.09 -6.86
C TRP A 60 -11.97 -2.03 -6.34
N GLN A 61 -12.21 -2.04 -5.03
CA GLN A 61 -12.90 -0.93 -4.37
C GLN A 61 -11.88 0.18 -4.13
N PHE A 62 -11.82 1.15 -5.04
CA PHE A 62 -11.06 2.37 -4.81
C PHE A 62 -11.58 3.05 -3.55
N THR A 63 -10.67 3.37 -2.63
CA THR A 63 -11.04 4.18 -1.46
C THR A 63 -10.58 5.60 -1.69
N ALA A 64 -11.36 6.57 -1.23
CA ALA A 64 -10.92 7.96 -1.23
C ALA A 64 -9.60 8.10 -0.44
N ASP A 65 -8.76 9.05 -0.86
CA ASP A 65 -7.54 9.41 -0.14
C ASP A 65 -7.91 9.86 1.28
N PRO A 66 -7.46 9.17 2.35
CA PRO A 66 -7.82 9.53 3.71
C PRO A 66 -7.37 10.94 4.05
N LYS A 67 -8.35 11.81 4.32
CA LYS A 67 -8.11 13.17 4.79
C LYS A 67 -7.60 13.12 6.23
N ALA A 68 -6.65 13.99 6.56
CA ALA A 68 -6.08 14.09 7.88
C ALA A 68 -6.01 15.55 8.36
N CYS A 69 -5.99 15.77 9.68
CA CYS A 69 -5.76 17.07 10.30
C CYS A 69 -6.60 18.24 9.72
N GLY A 70 -7.91 18.03 9.51
CA GLY A 70 -8.77 19.06 8.91
C GLY A 70 -8.52 19.24 7.41
N ASN A 71 -8.64 18.16 6.64
CA ASN A 71 -8.53 18.16 5.17
C ASN A 71 -7.15 18.55 4.61
N VAL A 72 -6.07 18.24 5.34
CA VAL A 72 -4.71 18.33 4.80
C VAL A 72 -4.51 17.26 3.72
N THR A 73 -4.05 17.69 2.54
CA THR A 73 -3.57 16.78 1.50
C THR A 73 -2.33 16.06 1.99
N MET A 74 -2.33 14.72 1.94
CA MET A 74 -1.20 13.90 2.37
C MET A 74 -0.42 13.31 1.20
N THR A 75 -1.07 13.14 0.05
CA THR A 75 -0.50 12.51 -1.14
C THR A 75 0.03 13.56 -2.11
N TYR A 76 1.33 13.51 -2.39
CA TYR A 76 1.99 14.41 -3.33
C TYR A 76 2.77 13.64 -4.39
N LYS A 77 3.07 14.30 -5.51
CA LYS A 77 3.93 13.74 -6.56
C LYS A 77 5.32 13.41 -6.01
N THR A 78 5.87 14.30 -5.18
CA THR A 78 7.19 14.17 -4.53
C THR A 78 7.14 14.67 -3.09
N TYR A 79 8.08 14.18 -2.28
CA TYR A 79 8.28 14.59 -0.89
C TYR A 79 9.68 15.20 -0.73
N PRO A 80 9.81 16.53 -0.82
CA PRO A 80 11.10 17.20 -0.93
C PRO A 80 11.82 17.35 0.41
N LEU A 81 13.08 17.77 0.36
CA LEU A 81 13.78 18.30 1.52
C LEU A 81 13.08 19.58 1.99
N LEU A 82 12.71 19.61 3.27
CA LEU A 82 12.16 20.74 3.97
C LEU A 82 13.10 21.08 5.13
N ALA A 83 13.33 22.36 5.34
CA ALA A 83 14.17 22.91 6.38
C ALA A 83 13.49 24.15 6.98
N LYS A 84 14.10 24.76 8.00
CA LYS A 84 13.56 25.97 8.63
C LYS A 84 13.26 27.04 7.57
N GLY A 85 12.07 27.64 7.63
CA GLY A 85 11.59 28.64 6.67
C GLY A 85 10.97 28.08 5.39
N SER A 86 10.97 26.75 5.15
CA SER A 86 10.24 26.18 4.01
C SER A 86 8.73 26.43 4.11
N THR A 87 8.09 26.77 2.99
CA THR A 87 6.64 27.07 2.87
C THR A 87 5.93 26.21 1.81
N ALA A 88 6.60 25.18 1.30
CA ALA A 88 6.04 24.29 0.28
C ALA A 88 4.74 23.60 0.75
N PRO A 89 3.84 23.18 -0.16
CA PRO A 89 2.59 22.52 0.22
C PRO A 89 2.75 21.31 1.17
N GLN A 90 3.84 20.56 1.02
CA GLN A 90 4.18 19.39 1.84
C GLN A 90 4.48 19.73 3.31
N VAL A 91 4.66 21.01 3.67
CA VAL A 91 4.86 21.43 5.06
C VAL A 91 3.67 21.04 5.92
N ARG A 92 2.44 21.24 5.43
CA ARG A 92 1.24 20.84 6.16
C ARG A 92 1.16 19.32 6.34
N ALA A 93 1.58 18.57 5.32
CA ALA A 93 1.64 17.10 5.37
C ALA A 93 2.65 16.61 6.41
N LEU A 94 3.86 17.21 6.44
CA LEU A 94 4.90 16.94 7.42
C LEU A 94 4.36 17.14 8.84
N GLN A 95 3.75 18.30 9.08
CA GLN A 95 3.23 18.67 10.38
C GLN A 95 2.04 17.81 10.81
N CYS A 96 1.17 17.46 9.87
CA CYS A 96 0.05 16.56 10.14
C CYS A 96 0.53 15.16 10.50
N ALA A 97 1.48 14.58 9.76
CA ALA A 97 2.06 13.28 10.10
C ALA A 97 2.76 13.31 11.47
N LEU A 98 3.56 14.35 11.76
CA LEU A 98 4.17 14.52 13.08
C LEU A 98 3.14 14.70 14.19
N LYS A 99 2.00 15.36 13.92
CA LYS A 99 0.88 15.52 14.85
C LYS A 99 0.20 14.19 15.16
N GLN A 100 -0.08 13.38 14.15
CA GLN A 100 -0.66 12.04 14.33
C GLN A 100 0.22 11.13 15.18
N LEU A 101 1.54 11.35 15.16
CA LEU A 101 2.51 10.64 15.99
C LEU A 101 2.79 11.30 17.34
N GLY A 102 2.12 12.40 17.67
CA GLY A 102 2.25 13.09 18.96
C GLY A 102 3.48 13.99 19.10
N TYR A 103 4.26 14.23 18.03
CA TYR A 103 5.42 15.13 18.07
C TYR A 103 5.06 16.61 17.90
N LYS A 104 3.85 16.92 17.44
CA LYS A 104 3.38 18.28 17.17
C LYS A 104 1.90 18.44 17.48
N LYS A 105 1.46 19.65 17.83
CA LYS A 105 0.04 19.94 18.12
C LYS A 105 -0.67 20.68 16.98
N ASP A 106 0.02 21.60 16.32
CA ASP A 106 -0.59 22.51 15.34
C ASP A 106 -0.10 22.25 13.92
N VAL A 107 -0.88 22.67 12.93
CA VAL A 107 -0.50 22.67 11.51
C VAL A 107 -0.53 24.10 11.00
N THR A 108 0.59 24.58 10.48
CA THR A 108 0.83 25.93 9.96
C THR A 108 1.29 25.85 8.49
N SER A 109 1.51 27.00 7.86
CA SER A 109 1.98 27.11 6.47
C SER A 109 3.50 26.98 6.31
N GLU A 110 4.28 27.07 7.39
CA GLU A 110 5.75 27.15 7.32
C GLU A 110 6.47 26.21 8.31
N VAL A 111 7.72 25.86 7.99
CA VAL A 111 8.61 25.14 8.90
C VAL A 111 9.26 26.12 9.88
N GLY A 112 8.53 26.46 10.94
CA GLY A 112 9.05 27.20 12.08
C GLY A 112 9.81 26.31 13.09
N THR A 113 10.29 26.92 14.17
CA THR A 113 11.05 26.25 15.24
C THR A 113 10.31 25.05 15.84
N GLY A 114 8.99 25.16 16.05
CA GLY A 114 8.19 24.04 16.58
C GLY A 114 8.16 22.83 15.65
N THR A 115 8.22 23.04 14.33
CA THR A 115 8.28 21.94 13.35
C THR A 115 9.66 21.30 13.34
N ILE A 116 10.73 22.09 13.42
CA ILE A 116 12.11 21.58 13.55
C ILE A 116 12.29 20.74 14.81
N ASN A 117 11.76 21.20 15.95
CA ASN A 117 11.82 20.46 17.20
C ASN A 117 11.08 19.12 17.09
N ALA A 118 9.91 19.09 16.46
CA ALA A 118 9.16 17.87 16.20
C ALA A 118 9.90 16.89 15.27
N VAL A 119 10.49 17.40 14.18
CA VAL A 119 11.37 16.61 13.28
C VAL A 119 12.53 16.00 14.06
N ASN A 120 13.20 16.80 14.89
CA ASN A 120 14.34 16.34 15.68
C ASN A 120 13.95 15.35 16.77
N ALA A 121 12.77 15.50 17.39
CA ALA A 121 12.24 14.54 18.34
C ALA A 121 11.96 13.18 17.68
N TYR A 122 11.33 13.17 16.50
CA TYR A 122 11.13 11.95 15.73
C TYR A 122 12.46 11.30 15.32
N ARG A 123 13.42 12.09 14.79
CA ARG A 123 14.75 11.60 14.44
C ARG A 123 15.48 11.02 15.65
N LYS A 124 15.41 11.67 16.81
CA LYS A 124 15.96 11.17 18.08
C LYS A 124 15.33 9.85 18.48
N LYS A 125 14.00 9.71 18.41
CA LYS A 125 13.30 8.44 18.70
C LYS A 125 13.77 7.30 17.80
N LYS A 126 14.15 7.61 16.55
CA LYS A 126 14.71 6.68 15.58
C LYS A 126 16.22 6.42 15.73
N GLY A 127 16.90 7.13 16.63
CA GLY A 127 18.36 7.04 16.79
C GLY A 127 19.15 7.72 15.66
N TRP A 128 18.56 8.71 14.97
CA TRP A 128 19.21 9.44 13.87
C TRP A 128 19.70 10.81 14.31
N SER A 129 20.73 11.33 13.63
CA SER A 129 21.24 12.69 13.84
C SER A 129 20.15 13.75 13.65
N GLN A 130 20.03 14.70 14.58
CA GLN A 130 18.96 15.70 14.65
C GLN A 130 19.23 16.92 13.76
N THR A 131 19.26 16.72 12.44
CA THR A 131 19.62 17.76 11.46
C THR A 131 18.52 18.82 11.24
N GLY A 132 17.32 18.62 11.77
CA GLY A 132 16.14 19.47 11.53
C GLY A 132 15.57 19.40 10.12
N LYS A 133 16.17 18.60 9.23
CA LYS A 133 15.78 18.53 7.81
C LYS A 133 15.03 17.23 7.51
N THR A 134 14.06 17.32 6.61
CA THR A 134 13.50 16.12 5.96
C THR A 134 14.39 15.67 4.81
N THR A 135 14.36 14.38 4.50
CA THR A 135 15.07 13.73 3.38
C THR A 135 14.13 12.68 2.78
N PRO A 136 14.40 12.14 1.57
CA PRO A 136 13.62 11.04 1.01
C PRO A 136 13.46 9.86 1.99
N GLY A 137 14.55 9.46 2.65
CA GLY A 137 14.51 8.45 3.71
C GLY A 137 13.61 8.84 4.89
N PHE A 138 13.77 10.04 5.44
CA PHE A 138 12.92 10.53 6.53
C PHE A 138 11.43 10.48 6.16
N TRP A 139 11.07 10.92 4.96
CA TRP A 139 9.69 10.89 4.48
C TRP A 139 9.17 9.47 4.30
N THR A 140 9.99 8.58 3.72
CA THR A 140 9.68 7.16 3.58
C THR A 140 9.32 6.56 4.93
N ALA A 141 10.13 6.83 5.95
CA ALA A 141 9.89 6.31 7.28
C ALA A 141 8.67 6.94 7.95
N LEU A 142 8.53 8.27 7.89
CA LEU A 142 7.44 9.00 8.52
C LEU A 142 6.07 8.58 7.95
N LEU A 143 5.97 8.44 6.62
CA LEU A 143 4.73 8.05 5.94
C LEU A 143 4.38 6.57 6.14
N ALA A 144 5.37 5.75 6.48
CA ALA A 144 5.19 4.33 6.79
C ALA A 144 4.73 4.10 8.25
N GLU A 145 4.72 5.11 9.12
CA GLU A 145 4.27 4.96 10.51
C GLU A 145 2.77 4.69 10.63
N GLY A 146 2.37 3.97 11.68
CA GLY A 146 1.00 3.53 11.95
C GLY A 146 0.86 2.00 11.96
N SER A 147 -0.38 1.48 11.99
CA SER A 147 -0.63 0.03 12.04
C SER A 147 0.00 -0.70 10.84
N THR A 148 0.70 -1.81 11.09
CA THR A 148 1.29 -2.67 10.07
C THR A 148 0.49 -3.96 9.97
N PRO A 149 -0.18 -4.25 8.84
CA PRO A 149 -0.90 -5.50 8.65
C PRO A 149 0.09 -6.65 8.46
N TYR A 150 -0.37 -7.88 8.66
CA TYR A 150 0.48 -9.06 8.50
C TYR A 150 1.04 -9.18 7.07
N VAL A 151 0.19 -8.95 6.04
CA VAL A 151 0.58 -8.93 4.62
C VAL A 151 -0.30 -7.97 3.83
N LEU A 152 0.29 -7.15 2.95
CA LEU A 152 -0.39 -6.55 1.79
C LEU A 152 0.10 -7.23 0.51
N LYS A 153 -0.83 -7.48 -0.41
CA LYS A 153 -0.57 -8.11 -1.71
C LYS A 153 -1.49 -7.50 -2.76
N TYR A 154 -1.29 -7.89 -4.02
CA TYR A 154 -2.23 -7.59 -5.09
C TYR A 154 -3.68 -7.86 -4.66
N GLY A 155 -4.57 -6.91 -4.87
CA GLY A 155 -5.97 -6.96 -4.42
C GLY A 155 -6.23 -6.07 -3.19
N ALA A 156 -5.21 -5.81 -2.37
CA ALA A 156 -5.41 -5.07 -1.13
C ALA A 156 -5.82 -3.61 -1.38
N THR A 157 -6.70 -3.09 -0.53
CA THR A 157 -7.16 -1.70 -0.60
C THR A 157 -7.13 -0.99 0.75
N GLY A 158 -7.33 0.34 0.74
CA GLY A 158 -7.56 1.15 1.94
C GLY A 158 -6.34 1.92 2.45
N GLU A 159 -6.48 2.50 3.65
CA GLU A 159 -5.51 3.45 4.23
C GLU A 159 -4.06 2.93 4.26
N ARG A 160 -3.89 1.62 4.53
CA ARG A 160 -2.56 1.00 4.59
C ARG A 160 -1.87 0.98 3.24
N VAL A 161 -2.64 0.83 2.16
CA VAL A 161 -2.13 0.90 0.79
C VAL A 161 -1.81 2.33 0.40
N TRP A 162 -2.65 3.30 0.79
CA TRP A 162 -2.33 4.74 0.64
C TRP A 162 -1.00 5.08 1.32
N ARG A 163 -0.80 4.66 2.58
CA ARG A 163 0.47 4.85 3.31
C ARG A 163 1.65 4.20 2.60
N LEU A 164 1.50 2.96 2.14
CA LEU A 164 2.52 2.26 1.37
C LEU A 164 2.90 3.04 0.11
N GLN A 165 1.92 3.45 -0.71
CA GLN A 165 2.14 4.17 -1.97
C GLN A 165 2.83 5.53 -1.74
N ARG A 166 2.45 6.28 -0.70
CA ARG A 166 3.13 7.53 -0.31
C ARG A 166 4.58 7.27 0.14
N SER A 167 4.81 6.20 0.89
CA SER A 167 6.14 5.82 1.36
C SER A 167 7.05 5.40 0.21
N LEU A 168 6.53 4.62 -0.75
CA LEU A 168 7.26 4.23 -1.96
C LEU A 168 7.60 5.45 -2.82
N ARG A 169 6.66 6.40 -2.97
CA ARG A 169 6.91 7.70 -3.65
C ARG A 169 8.06 8.45 -3.03
N ALA A 170 8.09 8.54 -1.70
CA ALA A 170 9.20 9.15 -0.97
C ALA A 170 10.53 8.37 -1.11
N ALA A 171 10.46 7.04 -1.29
CA ALA A 171 11.62 6.17 -1.50
C ALA A 171 12.15 6.19 -2.95
N GLY A 172 11.52 6.93 -3.87
CA GLY A 172 11.97 7.11 -5.25
C GLY A 172 11.20 6.30 -6.30
N CYS A 173 10.22 5.47 -5.92
CA CYS A 173 9.33 4.80 -6.88
C CYS A 173 7.92 5.38 -6.78
N ALA A 174 7.35 5.87 -7.88
CA ALA A 174 6.12 6.67 -7.83
C ALA A 174 4.89 5.96 -8.43
N PRO A 175 4.29 4.95 -7.78
CA PRO A 175 3.03 4.37 -8.23
C PRO A 175 1.91 5.39 -8.07
N ILE A 176 0.90 5.41 -8.94
CA ILE A 176 -0.30 6.24 -8.74
C ILE A 176 -0.90 5.87 -7.38
N ALA A 177 -1.07 6.87 -6.51
CA ALA A 177 -1.63 6.62 -5.20
C ALA A 177 -3.15 6.61 -5.34
N THR A 178 -3.71 5.41 -5.22
CA THR A 178 -5.13 5.10 -5.46
C THR A 178 -5.75 4.38 -4.27
N GLY A 179 -4.94 4.00 -3.27
CA GLY A 179 -5.37 3.12 -2.19
C GLY A 179 -5.56 1.70 -2.64
N VAL A 180 -5.09 1.33 -3.83
CA VAL A 180 -5.22 0.01 -4.43
C VAL A 180 -3.84 -0.57 -4.71
N PHE A 181 -3.56 -1.77 -4.19
CA PHE A 181 -2.29 -2.46 -4.40
C PHE A 181 -2.34 -3.14 -5.76
N ASP A 182 -2.08 -2.38 -6.80
CA ASP A 182 -2.02 -2.83 -8.19
C ASP A 182 -0.62 -3.31 -8.61
N HIS A 183 -0.45 -3.69 -9.89
CA HIS A 183 0.84 -4.09 -10.44
C HIS A 183 1.90 -2.97 -10.40
N ALA A 184 1.48 -1.70 -10.45
CA ALA A 184 2.41 -0.58 -10.33
C ALA A 184 2.98 -0.48 -8.91
N THR A 185 2.12 -0.65 -7.90
CA THR A 185 2.50 -0.71 -6.50
C THR A 185 3.39 -1.92 -6.23
N GLU A 186 3.03 -3.09 -6.77
CA GLU A 186 3.82 -4.32 -6.68
C GLU A 186 5.24 -4.15 -7.25
N ARG A 187 5.37 -3.54 -8.43
CA ARG A 187 6.67 -3.23 -9.04
C ARG A 187 7.52 -2.35 -8.13
N CYS A 188 6.93 -1.32 -7.54
CA CYS A 188 7.63 -0.44 -6.60
C CYS A 188 8.03 -1.16 -5.31
N VAL A 189 7.20 -2.07 -4.79
CA VAL A 189 7.56 -2.93 -3.66
C VAL A 189 8.75 -3.81 -4.02
N SER A 190 8.75 -4.46 -5.18
CA SER A 190 9.87 -5.28 -5.66
C SER A 190 11.17 -4.46 -5.78
N GLN A 191 11.11 -3.25 -6.34
CA GLN A 191 12.26 -2.36 -6.42
C GLN A 191 12.78 -1.94 -5.05
N TYR A 192 11.89 -1.55 -4.14
CA TYR A 192 12.25 -1.17 -2.78
C TYR A 192 12.88 -2.33 -2.00
N ARG A 193 12.31 -3.54 -2.14
CA ARG A 193 12.86 -4.76 -1.56
C ARG A 193 14.27 -5.04 -2.05
N LYS A 194 14.53 -4.91 -3.36
CA LYS A 194 15.88 -5.05 -3.93
C LYS A 194 16.85 -4.03 -3.34
N SER A 195 16.46 -2.75 -3.25
CA SER A 195 17.33 -1.71 -2.66
C SER A 195 17.57 -1.91 -1.16
N ALA A 196 16.61 -2.51 -0.46
CA ALA A 196 16.72 -2.90 0.95
C ALA A 196 17.40 -4.27 1.19
N ARG A 197 17.92 -4.92 0.13
CA ARG A 197 18.54 -6.26 0.16
C ARG A 197 17.61 -7.35 0.69
N GLN A 198 16.32 -7.26 0.37
CA GLN A 198 15.29 -8.24 0.73
C GLN A 198 14.75 -8.96 -0.52
N THR A 199 15.50 -9.92 -1.04
CA THR A 199 15.02 -10.77 -2.14
C THR A 199 13.90 -11.70 -1.65
N GLY A 200 12.85 -11.91 -2.44
CA GLY A 200 11.70 -12.74 -2.05
C GLY A 200 10.39 -12.28 -2.68
N TYR A 201 9.27 -12.75 -2.14
CA TYR A 201 7.92 -12.49 -2.66
C TYR A 201 7.58 -11.00 -2.76
N ILE A 202 6.78 -10.67 -3.78
CA ILE A 202 6.28 -9.34 -4.17
C ILE A 202 5.28 -8.71 -3.19
N THR A 203 5.02 -9.35 -2.05
CA THR A 203 4.12 -8.90 -0.99
C THR A 203 4.82 -7.99 0.01
N VAL A 204 4.06 -7.13 0.68
CA VAL A 204 4.52 -6.28 1.80
C VAL A 204 4.16 -6.94 3.12
N THR A 205 5.15 -7.61 3.68
CA THR A 205 5.15 -8.25 5.00
C THR A 205 5.64 -7.27 6.09
N SER A 206 5.57 -7.69 7.35
CA SER A 206 6.00 -6.87 8.50
C SER A 206 7.48 -6.42 8.43
N ASP A 207 8.37 -7.23 7.85
CA ASP A 207 9.78 -6.90 7.65
C ASP A 207 9.97 -5.79 6.61
N VAL A 208 9.19 -5.76 5.52
CA VAL A 208 9.21 -4.66 4.55
C VAL A 208 8.76 -3.36 5.19
N TRP A 209 7.70 -3.40 6.01
CA TRP A 209 7.26 -2.26 6.81
C TRP A 209 8.34 -1.79 7.79
N ALA A 210 9.09 -2.71 8.40
CA ALA A 210 10.21 -2.37 9.27
C ALA A 210 11.32 -1.65 8.49
N LYS A 211 11.66 -2.10 7.27
CA LYS A 211 12.63 -1.42 6.40
C LYS A 211 12.17 -0.03 6.00
N LEU A 212 10.92 0.13 5.56
CA LEU A 212 10.34 1.45 5.23
C LEU A 212 10.49 2.42 6.41
N ARG A 213 10.13 1.98 7.63
CA ARG A 213 10.24 2.78 8.87
C ARG A 213 11.67 3.02 9.36
N ALA A 214 12.66 2.32 8.82
CA ALA A 214 14.08 2.49 9.10
C ALA A 214 14.84 3.27 8.00
N ALA A 215 14.14 3.65 6.93
CA ALA A 215 14.73 4.42 5.84
C ALA A 215 15.26 5.77 6.36
N HIS A 216 16.57 5.95 6.32
CA HIS A 216 17.22 7.19 6.78
C HIS A 216 18.43 7.60 5.92
N ARG A 217 19.00 6.63 5.20
CA ARG A 217 20.13 6.77 4.27
C ARG A 217 19.78 6.14 2.93
N LEU A 218 18.88 6.79 2.19
CA LEU A 218 18.82 6.60 0.75
C LEU A 218 18.98 8.01 0.18
N SER A 219 20.24 8.36 -0.02
CA SER A 219 20.74 9.49 -0.80
C SER A 219 21.61 8.91 -1.89
#